data_AF-A0A6P8ARM6-F1
#
_entry.id   AF-A0A6P8ARM6-F1
#
_cell.length_a   1.000
_cell.length_b   1.000
_cell.length_c   1.000
_cell.angle_alpha   90.00
_cell.angle_beta   90.00
_cell.angle_gamma   90.00
#
_symmetry.space_group_name_H-M   'P 1'
#
loop_
_entity.id
_entity.type
_entity.pdbx_description
1 polymer ?
#
loop_
_entity_poly.entity_id
_entity_poly.type
_entity_poly.pdbx_seq_one_letter_code
_entity_poly.pdbx_strand_id
1 'polypeptide(L)'
;MSAAKVAAKRLVVCGGNGFLGSRICKYGVTRGWDVTSIRHVIFKFSRHTGAGEPHWASVGPTASPPPWAHQVSWERADIFQPEAWAPLVKDADYVVHSMGILLEADYKGAISGRENPVQGLKKAFAAKPPSDPRQLTYEMMNRDSAVMLAREASKANVGAFAYISAAGNAPVLPARYLSTKREAESTIASEFPRMRSVFIRAPFLYDTSRLFTVPMAALTGLGTLFNRTTGGVFGSFLGAAAIKPLKAEDVAAAVIEALSEESVRGPIEVPEIEELANKGWRKGML
;
A
#
# COMPACT_ATOMS: atom_id res chain seq x y z
N MET A 1 -17.05 -40.49 7.14
CA MET A 1 -17.04 -39.48 6.07
C MET A 1 -16.02 -38.41 6.44
N SER A 2 -14.89 -38.33 5.74
CA SER A 2 -13.91 -37.27 5.97
C SER A 2 -14.51 -35.98 5.44
N ALA A 3 -14.73 -34.98 6.30
CA ALA A 3 -15.08 -33.65 5.84
C ALA A 3 -13.97 -33.17 4.90
N ALA A 4 -14.31 -32.87 3.65
CA ALA A 4 -13.35 -32.30 2.71
C ALA A 4 -12.86 -30.97 3.30
N LYS A 5 -11.57 -30.89 3.62
CA LYS A 5 -10.93 -29.65 4.07
C LYS A 5 -11.02 -28.67 2.91
N VAL A 6 -11.84 -27.62 3.05
CA VAL A 6 -11.92 -26.55 2.05
C VAL A 6 -10.51 -26.02 1.82
N ALA A 7 -10.06 -26.01 0.57
CA ALA A 7 -8.73 -25.53 0.23
C ALA A 7 -8.59 -24.05 0.65
N ALA A 8 -7.45 -23.71 1.25
CA ALA A 8 -7.16 -22.34 1.63
C ALA A 8 -7.14 -21.44 0.38
N LYS A 9 -7.67 -20.23 0.51
CA LYS A 9 -7.58 -19.21 -0.55
C LYS A 9 -6.13 -18.81 -0.74
N ARG A 10 -5.73 -18.53 -1.99
CA ARG A 10 -4.37 -18.09 -2.34
C ARG A 10 -4.34 -16.58 -2.56
N LEU A 11 -3.47 -15.90 -1.84
CA LEU A 11 -3.25 -14.45 -1.89
C LEU A 11 -1.81 -14.15 -2.33
N VAL A 12 -1.66 -13.33 -3.37
CA VAL A 12 -0.37 -12.78 -3.80
C VAL A 12 -0.28 -11.29 -3.49
N VAL A 13 0.75 -10.85 -2.76
CA VAL A 13 0.95 -9.44 -2.37
C VAL A 13 2.26 -8.89 -2.94
N CYS A 14 2.15 -8.08 -3.99
CA CYS A 14 3.28 -7.32 -4.51
C CYS A 14 3.52 -6.08 -3.63
N GLY A 15 4.70 -6.01 -3.01
CA GLY A 15 5.03 -4.99 -2.00
C GLY A 15 4.73 -5.40 -0.55
N GLY A 16 4.54 -6.69 -0.29
CA GLY A 16 4.30 -7.22 1.06
C GLY A 16 5.47 -7.03 2.04
N ASN A 17 6.65 -6.66 1.53
CA ASN A 17 7.82 -6.29 2.34
C ASN A 17 7.77 -4.84 2.88
N GLY A 18 6.76 -4.06 2.49
CA GLY A 18 6.57 -2.66 2.90
C GLY A 18 5.72 -2.50 4.16
N PHE A 19 5.50 -1.24 4.56
CA PHE A 19 4.78 -0.91 5.80
C PHE A 19 3.33 -1.41 5.84
N LEU A 20 2.53 -1.11 4.81
CA LEU A 20 1.16 -1.64 4.72
C LEU A 20 1.15 -3.11 4.26
N GLY A 21 1.95 -3.43 3.24
CA GLY A 21 1.97 -4.75 2.63
C GLY A 21 2.28 -5.88 3.62
N SER A 22 3.16 -5.66 4.60
CA SER A 22 3.48 -6.69 5.61
C SER A 22 2.29 -7.00 6.50
N ARG A 23 1.44 -6.00 6.77
CA ARG A 23 0.20 -6.15 7.54
C ARG A 23 -0.86 -6.85 6.71
N ILE A 24 -0.96 -6.56 5.41
CA ILE A 24 -1.85 -7.31 4.51
C ILE A 24 -1.47 -8.80 4.52
N CYS A 25 -0.17 -9.12 4.43
CA CYS A 25 0.30 -10.51 4.53
C CYS A 25 -0.07 -11.14 5.87
N LYS A 26 0.17 -10.43 6.99
CA LYS A 26 -0.21 -10.87 8.34
C LYS A 26 -1.71 -11.19 8.44
N TYR A 27 -2.58 -10.31 7.96
CA TYR A 27 -4.03 -10.52 8.01
C TYR A 27 -4.48 -11.66 7.08
N GLY A 28 -3.84 -11.83 5.91
CA GLY A 28 -4.08 -12.97 5.03
C GLY A 28 -3.76 -14.31 5.70
N VAL A 29 -2.57 -14.42 6.31
CA VAL A 29 -2.18 -15.62 7.08
C VAL A 29 -3.14 -15.86 8.24
N THR A 30 -3.49 -14.81 9.00
CA THR A 30 -4.43 -14.92 10.12
C THR A 30 -5.82 -15.37 9.69
N ARG A 31 -6.21 -15.05 8.44
CA ARG A 31 -7.47 -15.51 7.83
C ARG A 31 -7.43 -16.99 7.42
N GLY A 32 -6.26 -17.63 7.46
CA GLY A 32 -6.03 -19.00 7.01
C GLY A 32 -5.79 -19.10 5.49
N TRP A 33 -5.31 -18.02 4.86
CA TRP A 33 -4.96 -18.03 3.44
C TRP A 33 -3.51 -18.44 3.23
N ASP A 34 -3.24 -19.05 2.08
CA ASP A 34 -1.88 -19.26 1.58
C ASP A 34 -1.38 -17.94 0.98
N VAL A 35 -0.31 -17.39 1.54
CA VAL A 35 0.16 -16.04 1.22
C VAL A 35 1.56 -16.09 0.59
N THR A 36 1.66 -15.55 -0.63
CA THR A 36 2.93 -15.27 -1.29
C THR A 36 3.13 -13.77 -1.38
N SER A 37 4.28 -13.26 -0.96
CA SER A 37 4.65 -11.87 -1.18
C SER A 37 5.76 -11.77 -2.22
N ILE A 38 5.62 -10.82 -3.14
CA ILE A 38 6.65 -10.49 -4.12
C ILE A 38 7.24 -9.14 -3.78
N ARG A 39 8.54 -9.12 -3.50
CA ARG A 39 9.32 -7.90 -3.32
C ARG A 39 9.91 -7.44 -4.65
N HIS A 40 9.56 -6.24 -5.08
CA HIS A 40 10.22 -5.59 -6.22
C HIS A 40 11.71 -5.38 -5.94
N VAL A 41 12.55 -5.77 -6.90
CA VAL A 41 13.99 -5.55 -6.89
C VAL A 41 14.41 -4.86 -8.17
N ILE A 42 15.28 -3.86 -8.06
CA ILE A 42 16.02 -3.32 -9.20
C ILE A 42 17.33 -4.07 -9.25
N PHE A 43 17.50 -4.97 -10.22
CA PHE A 43 18.67 -5.84 -10.36
C PHE A 43 20.00 -5.07 -10.29
N LYS A 44 20.03 -3.81 -10.74
CA LYS A 44 21.24 -2.98 -10.77
C LYS A 44 21.71 -2.45 -9.40
N PHE A 45 20.85 -2.45 -8.38
CA PHE A 45 21.17 -1.95 -7.03
C PHE A 45 21.17 -3.04 -5.96
N SER A 46 20.94 -4.31 -6.33
CA SER A 46 20.80 -5.38 -5.37
C SER A 46 22.15 -5.95 -4.93
N ARG A 47 22.76 -5.32 -3.92
CA ARG A 47 23.83 -5.97 -3.12
C ARG A 47 23.26 -6.86 -1.99
N HIS A 48 21.93 -6.91 -1.84
CA HIS A 48 21.29 -7.71 -0.81
C HIS A 48 20.90 -9.09 -1.37
N THR A 49 21.52 -10.12 -0.82
CA THR A 49 21.36 -11.54 -1.15
C THR A 49 20.28 -12.24 -0.32
N GLY A 50 19.57 -11.54 0.56
CA GLY A 50 18.54 -12.12 1.43
C GLY A 50 17.21 -12.43 0.71
N ALA A 51 16.34 -13.21 1.37
CA ALA A 51 14.97 -13.52 0.93
C ALA A 51 14.12 -12.24 0.70
N GLY A 52 12.94 -12.37 0.09
CA GLY A 52 12.02 -11.26 -0.18
C GLY A 52 11.44 -10.55 1.05
N GLU A 53 11.88 -10.95 2.24
CA GLU A 53 11.36 -10.52 3.52
C GLU A 53 11.43 -8.99 3.75
N PRO A 54 10.52 -8.47 4.60
CA PRO A 54 10.62 -7.12 5.13
C PRO A 54 11.92 -6.93 5.91
N HIS A 55 12.43 -5.69 5.90
CA HIS A 55 13.37 -5.29 6.94
C HIS A 55 12.57 -5.06 8.23
N TRP A 56 12.53 -6.06 9.12
CA TRP A 56 11.60 -6.12 10.26
C TRP A 56 11.64 -4.89 11.17
N ALA A 57 12.84 -4.37 11.45
CA ALA A 57 13.03 -3.14 12.22
C ALA A 57 12.37 -1.90 11.58
N SER A 58 12.13 -1.92 10.27
CA SER A 58 11.37 -0.87 9.60
C SER A 58 9.88 -1.11 9.68
N VAL A 59 9.37 -2.32 9.49
CA VAL A 59 7.91 -2.54 9.30
C VAL A 59 7.13 -2.85 10.58
N GLY A 60 7.80 -3.23 11.66
CA GLY A 60 7.16 -3.59 12.92
C GLY A 60 7.99 -3.21 14.16
N PRO A 61 7.53 -3.60 15.36
CA PRO A 61 8.16 -3.23 16.62
C PRO A 61 9.45 -4.00 16.92
N THR A 62 9.69 -5.12 16.23
CA THR A 62 10.82 -6.03 16.48
C THR A 62 11.79 -6.05 15.31
N ALA A 63 13.08 -6.22 15.60
CA ALA A 63 14.10 -6.41 14.58
C ALA A 63 14.11 -7.84 13.99
N SER A 64 13.43 -8.79 14.62
CA SER A 64 13.29 -10.18 14.18
C SER A 64 11.92 -10.46 13.56
N PRO A 65 11.82 -11.46 12.65
CA PRO A 65 10.55 -11.89 12.08
C PRO A 65 9.58 -12.36 13.17
N PRO A 66 8.31 -11.92 13.15
CA PRO A 66 7.27 -12.46 14.01
C PRO A 66 6.82 -13.86 13.52
N PRO A 67 6.23 -14.70 14.39
CA PRO A 67 5.90 -16.09 14.04
C PRO A 67 5.02 -16.27 12.79
N TRP A 68 4.06 -15.37 12.54
CA TRP A 68 3.20 -15.43 11.34
C TRP A 68 3.98 -15.26 10.03
N ALA A 69 5.15 -14.59 10.07
CA ALA A 69 5.92 -14.30 8.88
C ALA A 69 6.53 -15.55 8.25
N HIS A 70 6.73 -16.62 9.04
CA HIS A 70 7.21 -17.91 8.57
C HIS A 70 6.15 -18.68 7.76
N GLN A 71 4.90 -18.22 7.75
CA GLN A 71 3.81 -18.80 6.95
C GLN A 71 3.63 -18.07 5.60
N VAL A 72 4.45 -17.06 5.32
CA VAL A 72 4.42 -16.31 4.05
C VAL A 72 5.58 -16.78 3.18
N SER A 73 5.32 -17.09 1.90
CA SER A 73 6.40 -17.28 0.92
C SER A 73 6.92 -15.92 0.47
N TRP A 74 8.19 -15.63 0.69
CA TRP A 74 8.80 -14.33 0.40
C TRP A 74 9.66 -14.37 -0.85
N GLU A 75 9.05 -14.01 -1.98
CA GLU A 75 9.67 -14.03 -3.30
C GLU A 75 10.31 -12.69 -3.66
N ARG A 76 11.26 -12.75 -4.59
CA ARG A 76 11.96 -11.59 -5.14
C ARG A 76 11.89 -11.63 -6.65
N ALA A 77 11.38 -10.56 -7.24
CA ALA A 77 11.33 -10.41 -8.69
C ALA A 77 11.31 -8.93 -9.07
N ASP A 78 11.80 -8.61 -10.27
CA ASP A 78 11.56 -7.30 -10.84
C ASP A 78 10.13 -7.26 -11.38
N ILE A 79 9.28 -6.41 -10.79
CA ILE A 79 7.90 -6.23 -11.24
C ILE A 79 7.82 -5.89 -12.74
N PHE A 80 8.83 -5.24 -13.33
CA PHE A 80 8.85 -4.90 -14.75
C PHE A 80 9.33 -6.05 -15.66
N GLN A 81 9.58 -7.24 -15.09
CA GLN A 81 9.91 -8.49 -15.79
C GLN A 81 8.88 -9.58 -15.44
N PRO A 82 7.69 -9.57 -16.08
CA PRO A 82 6.59 -10.49 -15.80
C PRO A 82 6.97 -11.97 -15.81
N GLU A 83 7.89 -12.38 -16.67
CA GLU A 83 8.39 -13.75 -16.77
C GLU A 83 8.92 -14.29 -15.44
N ALA A 84 9.44 -13.42 -14.57
CA ALA A 84 10.02 -13.80 -13.29
C ALA A 84 8.98 -13.99 -12.17
N TRP A 85 7.76 -13.47 -12.30
CA TRP A 85 6.76 -13.48 -11.21
C TRP A 85 5.34 -13.84 -11.62
N ALA A 86 4.97 -13.75 -12.90
CA ALA A 86 3.64 -14.13 -13.38
C ALA A 86 3.27 -15.59 -13.04
N PRO A 87 4.20 -16.57 -13.04
CA PRO A 87 3.88 -17.93 -12.59
C PRO A 87 3.38 -18.01 -11.13
N LEU A 88 3.77 -17.07 -10.27
CA LEU A 88 3.34 -17.01 -8.86
C LEU A 88 1.88 -16.56 -8.73
N VAL A 89 1.39 -15.78 -9.69
CA VAL A 89 0.02 -15.26 -9.75
C VAL A 89 -0.96 -16.29 -10.31
N LYS A 90 -0.45 -17.31 -11.01
CA LYS A 90 -1.27 -18.42 -11.52
C LYS A 90 -2.02 -19.09 -10.37
N ASP A 91 -3.29 -19.37 -10.57
CA ASP A 91 -4.19 -20.02 -9.59
C ASP A 91 -4.35 -19.24 -8.27
N ALA A 92 -4.04 -17.95 -8.25
CA ALA A 92 -4.33 -17.08 -7.10
C ALA A 92 -5.82 -16.70 -7.09
N ASP A 93 -6.46 -16.77 -5.92
CA ASP A 93 -7.81 -16.24 -5.75
C ASP A 93 -7.77 -14.70 -5.73
N TYR A 94 -6.73 -14.15 -5.10
CA TYR A 94 -6.61 -12.72 -4.85
C TYR A 94 -5.19 -12.21 -5.12
N VAL A 95 -5.10 -11.01 -5.68
CA VAL A 95 -3.84 -10.29 -5.89
C VAL A 95 -3.94 -8.89 -5.31
N VAL A 96 -2.89 -8.43 -4.63
CA VAL A 96 -2.78 -7.09 -4.07
C VAL A 96 -1.54 -6.39 -4.61
N HIS A 97 -1.73 -5.18 -5.15
CA HIS A 97 -0.65 -4.24 -5.41
C HIS A 97 -0.58 -3.22 -4.28
N SER A 98 0.47 -3.30 -3.46
CA SER A 98 0.75 -2.37 -2.36
C SER A 98 2.09 -1.65 -2.54
N MET A 99 2.60 -1.58 -3.77
CA MET A 99 3.85 -0.88 -4.08
C MET A 99 3.56 0.60 -4.34
N GLY A 100 4.55 1.43 -4.03
CA GLY A 100 4.49 2.85 -4.31
C GLY A 100 5.72 3.55 -3.74
N ILE A 101 6.08 4.66 -4.37
CA ILE A 101 7.12 5.56 -3.86
C ILE A 101 6.47 6.87 -3.45
N LEU A 102 6.93 7.41 -2.32
CA LEU A 102 6.57 8.78 -1.92
C LEU A 102 7.51 9.79 -2.56
N LEU A 103 8.78 9.46 -2.80
CA LEU A 103 9.77 10.38 -3.35
C LEU A 103 10.57 9.73 -4.49
N GLU A 104 10.78 10.47 -5.59
CA GLU A 104 11.52 10.04 -6.80
C GLU A 104 13.04 10.29 -6.63
N ALA A 105 13.88 9.28 -6.89
CA ALA A 105 15.24 9.08 -6.36
C ALA A 105 16.22 10.30 -6.32
N ASP A 106 16.07 11.33 -7.15
CA ASP A 106 16.85 12.58 -7.13
C ASP A 106 16.70 13.41 -5.84
N TYR A 107 15.72 13.12 -4.98
CA TYR A 107 15.53 13.85 -3.72
C TYR A 107 16.68 13.66 -2.71
N LYS A 108 17.46 12.58 -2.81
CA LYS A 108 18.50 12.28 -1.80
C LYS A 108 19.59 13.36 -1.72
N GLY A 109 19.82 14.09 -2.82
CA GLY A 109 20.68 15.27 -2.83
C GLY A 109 20.05 16.49 -2.12
N ALA A 110 18.72 16.61 -2.16
CA ALA A 110 17.97 17.70 -1.51
C ALA A 110 17.86 17.52 0.02
N ILE A 111 18.06 16.29 0.52
CA ILE A 111 18.13 15.98 1.95
C ILE A 111 19.60 15.73 2.35
N SER A 112 20.49 16.65 1.99
CA SER A 112 21.78 16.73 2.70
C SER A 112 21.45 17.16 4.13
N GLY A 113 21.89 16.42 5.15
CA GLY A 113 21.49 16.55 6.57
C GLY A 113 21.85 17.85 7.28
N ARG A 114 21.88 18.97 6.56
CA ARG A 114 22.19 20.33 6.99
C ARG A 114 20.94 21.21 7.19
N GLU A 115 19.74 20.71 6.91
CA GLU A 115 18.48 21.49 6.97
C GLU A 115 17.42 20.88 7.90
N ASN A 116 16.45 21.71 8.34
CA ASN A 116 15.30 21.28 9.13
C ASN A 116 14.49 20.20 8.36
N PRO A 117 14.11 19.07 8.99
CA PRO A 117 13.39 17.97 8.35
C PRO A 117 12.16 18.38 7.54
N VAL A 118 11.42 19.38 8.00
CA VAL A 118 10.21 19.88 7.31
C VAL A 118 10.58 20.65 6.03
N GLN A 119 11.65 21.43 6.05
CA GLN A 119 12.14 22.16 4.88
C GLN A 119 12.76 21.22 3.86
N GLY A 120 13.54 20.23 4.32
CA GLY A 120 14.09 19.18 3.46
C GLY A 120 12.99 18.39 2.74
N LEU A 121 11.90 18.07 3.46
CA LEU A 121 10.73 17.41 2.88
C LEU A 121 10.03 18.29 1.83
N LYS A 122 9.80 19.58 2.11
CA LYS A 122 9.23 20.53 1.14
C LYS A 122 10.07 20.63 -0.13
N LYS A 123 11.40 20.70 -0.02
CA LYS A 123 12.31 20.73 -1.17
C LYS A 123 12.28 19.42 -1.95
N ALA A 124 12.28 18.29 -1.25
CA ALA A 124 12.23 16.97 -1.86
C ALA A 124 10.95 16.78 -2.71
N PHE A 125 9.81 17.29 -2.26
CA PHE A 125 8.55 17.20 -3.00
C PHE A 125 8.32 18.32 -4.03
N ALA A 126 9.07 19.43 -3.93
CA ALA A 126 9.07 20.50 -4.94
C ALA A 126 10.04 20.23 -6.11
N ALA A 127 10.86 19.18 -6.01
CA ALA A 127 11.82 18.81 -7.05
C ALA A 127 11.09 18.43 -8.36
N LYS A 128 11.72 18.77 -9.49
CA LYS A 128 11.22 18.36 -10.81
C LYS A 128 11.33 16.83 -10.95
N PRO A 129 10.49 16.21 -11.82
CA PRO A 129 10.63 14.81 -12.15
C PRO A 129 12.06 14.52 -12.59
N PRO A 130 12.62 13.36 -12.22
CA PRO A 130 13.99 13.05 -12.54
C PRO A 130 14.20 12.96 -14.05
N SER A 131 15.33 13.46 -14.53
CA SER A 131 15.71 13.43 -15.95
C SER A 131 16.41 12.12 -16.35
N ASP A 132 16.88 11.35 -15.36
CA ASP A 132 17.52 10.06 -15.60
C ASP A 132 16.47 8.96 -15.80
N PRO A 133 16.41 8.31 -16.98
CA PRO A 133 15.47 7.22 -17.28
C PRO A 133 15.60 6.01 -16.36
N ARG A 134 16.68 5.93 -15.58
CA ARG A 134 16.98 4.84 -14.63
C ARG A 134 16.35 5.07 -13.25
N GLN A 135 15.75 6.23 -13.01
CA GLN A 135 15.09 6.54 -11.74
C GLN A 135 13.63 6.10 -11.78
N LEU A 136 13.18 5.48 -10.69
CA LEU A 136 11.78 5.13 -10.52
C LEU A 136 10.96 6.41 -10.39
N THR A 137 10.02 6.60 -11.31
CA THR A 137 9.04 7.69 -11.27
C THR A 137 7.73 7.23 -10.65
N TYR A 138 6.87 8.18 -10.30
CA TYR A 138 5.50 7.87 -9.87
C TYR A 138 4.73 7.13 -10.95
N GLU A 139 4.88 7.50 -12.22
CA GLU A 139 4.24 6.82 -13.34
C GLU A 139 4.64 5.34 -13.40
N MET A 140 5.94 5.06 -13.37
CA MET A 140 6.44 3.69 -13.44
C MET A 140 5.96 2.87 -12.23
N MET A 141 6.16 3.39 -11.02
CA MET A 141 5.94 2.59 -9.82
C MET A 141 4.48 2.57 -9.36
N ASN A 142 3.75 3.69 -9.41
CA ASN A 142 2.36 3.73 -8.95
C ASN A 142 1.38 3.25 -10.03
N ARG A 143 1.61 3.61 -11.30
CA ARG A 143 0.68 3.30 -12.40
C ARG A 143 1.11 2.07 -13.19
N ASP A 144 2.26 2.11 -13.85
CA ASP A 144 2.63 1.11 -14.85
C ASP A 144 2.84 -0.26 -14.21
N SER A 145 3.46 -0.31 -13.03
CA SER A 145 3.64 -1.57 -12.29
C SER A 145 2.29 -2.17 -11.82
N ALA A 146 1.31 -1.32 -11.48
CA ALA A 146 -0.02 -1.76 -11.08
C ALA A 146 -0.82 -2.30 -12.27
N VAL A 147 -0.78 -1.60 -13.40
CA VAL A 147 -1.42 -2.03 -14.65
C VAL A 147 -0.78 -3.32 -15.17
N MET A 148 0.55 -3.45 -15.08
CA MET A 148 1.25 -4.68 -15.48
C MET A 148 0.84 -5.87 -14.61
N LEU A 149 0.80 -5.70 -13.29
CA LEU A 149 0.33 -6.76 -12.39
C LEU A 149 -1.14 -7.11 -12.63
N ALA A 150 -2.01 -6.12 -12.82
CA ALA A 150 -3.42 -6.34 -13.11
C ALA A 150 -3.63 -7.08 -14.44
N ARG A 151 -2.80 -6.82 -15.46
CA ARG A 151 -2.82 -7.53 -16.74
C ARG A 151 -2.55 -9.02 -16.56
N GLU A 152 -1.49 -9.38 -15.84
CA GLU A 152 -1.15 -10.78 -15.60
C GLU A 152 -2.14 -11.48 -14.67
N ALA A 153 -2.65 -10.77 -13.65
CA ALA A 153 -3.73 -11.27 -12.79
C ALA A 153 -5.01 -11.54 -13.59
N SER A 154 -5.37 -10.65 -14.51
CA SER A 154 -6.54 -10.83 -15.37
C SER A 154 -6.35 -12.01 -16.34
N LYS A 155 -5.17 -12.18 -16.94
CA LYS A 155 -4.83 -13.34 -17.78
C LYS A 155 -4.90 -14.66 -16.99
N ALA A 156 -4.50 -14.64 -15.73
CA ALA A 156 -4.57 -15.78 -14.82
C ALA A 156 -5.98 -16.04 -14.26
N ASN A 157 -6.99 -15.25 -14.64
CA ASN A 157 -8.37 -15.34 -14.15
C ASN A 157 -8.48 -15.23 -12.62
N VAL A 158 -7.67 -14.35 -12.02
CA VAL A 158 -7.75 -14.05 -10.58
C VAL A 158 -9.14 -13.54 -10.22
N GLY A 159 -9.68 -14.01 -9.10
CA GLY A 159 -11.03 -13.69 -8.65
C GLY A 159 -11.21 -12.22 -8.23
N ALA A 160 -10.22 -11.65 -7.54
CA ALA A 160 -10.19 -10.21 -7.27
C ALA A 160 -8.79 -9.60 -7.16
N PHE A 161 -8.70 -8.34 -7.57
CA PHE A 161 -7.49 -7.53 -7.56
C PHE A 161 -7.68 -6.31 -6.67
N ALA A 162 -6.81 -6.11 -5.69
CA ALA A 162 -6.80 -4.90 -4.86
C ALA A 162 -5.61 -4.00 -5.22
N TYR A 163 -5.87 -2.71 -5.38
CA TYR A 163 -4.83 -1.70 -5.55
C TYR A 163 -4.88 -0.70 -4.40
N ILE A 164 -3.74 -0.45 -3.76
CA ILE A 164 -3.61 0.56 -2.72
C ILE A 164 -3.40 1.93 -3.36
N SER A 165 -4.49 2.69 -3.44
CA SER A 165 -4.51 4.06 -3.91
C SER A 165 -4.36 5.06 -2.74
N ALA A 166 -4.76 6.32 -2.94
CA ALA A 166 -4.73 7.37 -1.94
C ALA A 166 -6.08 8.12 -1.88
N ALA A 167 -6.51 8.49 -0.67
CA ALA A 167 -7.73 9.25 -0.42
C ALA A 167 -7.65 10.67 -1.00
N GLY A 168 -6.46 11.26 -1.03
CA GLY A 168 -6.23 12.60 -1.53
C GLY A 168 -4.75 12.99 -1.50
N ASN A 169 -4.48 14.24 -1.85
CA ASN A 169 -3.14 14.81 -1.74
C ASN A 169 -2.86 15.12 -0.28
N ALA A 170 -2.05 14.30 0.37
CA ALA A 170 -1.51 14.65 1.68
C ALA A 170 -0.71 15.96 1.57
N PRO A 171 -0.69 16.81 2.62
CA PRO A 171 0.11 18.02 2.61
C PRO A 171 1.54 17.72 2.18
N VAL A 172 2.10 18.55 1.30
CA VAL A 172 3.44 18.43 0.74
C VAL A 172 3.60 17.40 -0.40
N LEU A 173 2.65 16.49 -0.67
CA LEU A 173 2.77 15.60 -1.84
C LEU A 173 2.45 16.33 -3.16
N PRO A 174 3.21 16.09 -4.24
CA PRO A 174 2.91 16.67 -5.54
C PRO A 174 1.62 16.06 -6.12
N ALA A 175 0.83 16.85 -6.85
CA ALA A 175 -0.41 16.38 -7.46
C ALA A 175 -0.21 15.15 -8.38
N ARG A 176 0.98 15.04 -9.01
CA ARG A 176 1.44 13.87 -9.79
C ARG A 176 1.34 12.55 -9.02
N TYR A 177 1.62 12.57 -7.72
CA TYR A 177 1.52 11.37 -6.89
C TYR A 177 0.09 10.83 -6.88
N LEU A 178 -0.91 11.69 -6.64
CA LEU A 178 -2.31 11.26 -6.63
C LEU A 178 -2.83 10.97 -8.04
N SER A 179 -2.50 11.78 -9.03
CA SER A 179 -2.99 11.59 -10.40
C SER A 179 -2.54 10.25 -10.97
N THR A 180 -1.27 9.86 -10.79
CA THR A 180 -0.77 8.55 -11.23
C THR A 180 -1.50 7.39 -10.56
N LYS A 181 -1.89 7.53 -9.28
CA LYS A 181 -2.71 6.51 -8.61
C LYS A 181 -4.13 6.46 -9.18
N ARG A 182 -4.75 7.61 -9.48
CA ARG A 182 -6.09 7.67 -10.11
C ARG A 182 -6.08 7.13 -11.54
N GLU A 183 -5.03 7.41 -12.31
CA GLU A 183 -4.82 6.83 -13.64
C GLU A 183 -4.76 5.30 -13.56
N ALA A 184 -4.02 4.75 -12.59
CA ALA A 184 -3.96 3.31 -12.38
C ALA A 184 -5.36 2.70 -12.11
N GLU A 185 -6.16 3.32 -11.23
CA GLU A 185 -7.55 2.89 -10.97
C GLU A 185 -8.37 2.87 -12.27
N SER A 186 -8.31 3.96 -13.03
CA SER A 186 -9.10 4.11 -14.25
C SER A 186 -8.68 3.10 -15.32
N THR A 187 -7.38 2.89 -15.52
CA THR A 187 -6.85 1.93 -16.50
C THR A 187 -7.20 0.49 -16.11
N ILE A 188 -7.06 0.13 -14.82
CA ILE A 188 -7.38 -1.21 -14.36
C ILE A 188 -8.88 -1.50 -14.53
N ALA A 189 -9.73 -0.54 -14.16
CA ALA A 189 -11.18 -0.69 -14.29
C ALA A 189 -11.63 -0.80 -15.76
N SER A 190 -10.99 -0.07 -16.67
CA SER A 190 -11.39 -0.03 -18.09
C SER A 190 -10.80 -1.17 -18.90
N GLU A 191 -9.54 -1.54 -18.69
CA GLU A 191 -8.86 -2.59 -19.47
C GLU A 191 -9.18 -4.01 -18.97
N PHE A 192 -9.47 -4.18 -17.68
CA PHE A 192 -9.69 -5.50 -17.06
C PHE A 192 -11.08 -5.66 -16.39
N PRO A 193 -12.19 -5.31 -17.07
CA PRO A 193 -13.52 -5.23 -16.44
C PRO A 193 -14.09 -6.58 -15.96
N ARG A 194 -13.55 -7.70 -16.46
CA ARG A 194 -13.95 -9.05 -16.02
C ARG A 194 -13.34 -9.45 -14.67
N MET A 195 -12.21 -8.84 -14.29
CA MET A 195 -11.56 -9.07 -13.01
C MET A 195 -12.14 -8.10 -11.98
N ARG A 196 -12.69 -8.63 -10.88
CA ARG A 196 -13.23 -7.76 -9.81
C ARG A 196 -12.09 -6.94 -9.23
N SER A 197 -12.17 -5.62 -9.37
CA SER A 197 -11.14 -4.72 -8.90
C SER A 197 -11.63 -3.91 -7.70
N VAL A 198 -10.78 -3.75 -6.69
CA VAL A 198 -11.03 -2.96 -5.47
C VAL A 198 -9.92 -1.92 -5.35
N PHE A 199 -10.28 -0.64 -5.23
CA PHE A 199 -9.32 0.46 -5.15
C PHE A 199 -9.37 1.09 -3.75
N ILE A 200 -8.45 0.67 -2.88
CA ILE A 200 -8.39 1.14 -1.49
C ILE A 200 -7.80 2.55 -1.47
N ARG A 201 -8.64 3.57 -1.31
CA ARG A 201 -8.21 4.97 -1.28
C ARG A 201 -7.74 5.33 0.13
N ALA A 202 -6.60 4.77 0.50
CA ALA A 202 -6.06 4.89 1.85
C ALA A 202 -5.68 6.35 2.20
N PRO A 203 -5.98 6.83 3.42
CA PRO A 203 -5.48 8.11 3.89
C PRO A 203 -4.04 7.96 4.40
N PHE A 204 -3.53 8.98 5.09
CA PHE A 204 -2.25 8.86 5.78
C PHE A 204 -2.30 7.70 6.79
N LEU A 205 -1.32 6.79 6.68
CA LEU A 205 -1.24 5.61 7.53
C LEU A 205 -0.27 5.86 8.67
N TYR A 206 -0.69 5.50 9.88
CA TYR A 206 0.19 5.53 11.04
C TYR A 206 0.24 4.17 11.75
N ASP A 207 1.25 4.00 12.58
CA ASP A 207 1.33 2.92 13.54
C ASP A 207 1.80 3.47 14.88
N THR A 208 1.20 2.99 15.96
CA THR A 208 1.53 3.35 17.33
C THR A 208 2.91 2.82 17.74
N SER A 209 3.43 1.79 17.04
CA SER A 209 4.78 1.26 17.29
C SER A 209 5.92 2.13 16.73
N ARG A 210 5.62 3.16 15.92
CA ARG A 210 6.61 4.09 15.36
C ARG A 210 6.53 5.45 16.05
N LEU A 211 7.50 5.75 16.91
CA LEU A 211 7.67 7.05 17.59
C LEU A 211 7.73 8.26 16.63
N PHE A 212 8.03 8.06 15.34
CA PHE A 212 8.13 9.15 14.36
C PHE A 212 6.78 9.57 13.73
N THR A 213 5.74 8.72 13.75
CA THR A 213 4.41 9.06 13.19
C THR A 213 3.45 9.65 14.23
N VAL A 214 3.76 9.49 15.51
CA VAL A 214 2.97 10.04 16.64
C VAL A 214 2.89 11.57 16.63
N PRO A 215 3.98 12.34 16.36
CA PRO A 215 3.91 13.80 16.33
C PRO A 215 2.99 14.32 15.21
N MET A 216 2.99 13.66 14.04
CA MET A 216 2.11 14.07 12.93
C MET A 216 0.65 13.72 13.18
N ALA A 217 0.37 12.53 13.72
CA ALA A 217 -0.99 12.15 14.11
C ALA A 217 -1.52 13.06 15.23
N ALA A 218 -0.68 13.43 16.20
CA ALA A 218 -1.02 14.36 17.28
C ALA A 218 -1.31 15.78 16.74
N LEU A 219 -0.50 16.29 15.80
CA LEU A 219 -0.77 17.59 15.17
C LEU A 219 -2.09 17.60 14.37
N THR A 220 -2.41 16.48 13.71
CA THR A 220 -3.66 16.37 12.94
C THR A 220 -4.88 16.19 13.86
N GLY A 221 -4.74 15.39 14.93
CA GLY A 221 -5.79 15.15 15.93
C GLY A 221 -6.03 16.33 16.89
N LEU A 222 -5.02 17.17 17.14
CA LEU A 222 -5.19 18.43 17.85
C LEU A 222 -5.80 19.51 16.94
N GLY A 223 -5.55 19.44 15.63
CA GLY A 223 -6.16 20.35 14.64
C GLY A 223 -7.69 20.23 14.54
N THR A 224 -8.25 19.03 14.76
CA THR A 224 -9.72 18.85 14.79
C THR A 224 -10.36 19.36 16.09
N LEU A 225 -9.61 19.39 17.20
CA LEU A 225 -10.02 20.01 18.47
C LEU A 225 -9.80 21.53 18.51
N PHE A 226 -8.84 22.07 17.75
CA PHE A 226 -8.55 23.51 17.68
C PHE A 226 -9.55 24.32 16.84
N ASN A 227 -10.57 23.68 16.28
CA ASN A 227 -11.54 24.30 15.37
C ASN A 227 -12.56 25.23 16.06
N ARG A 228 -12.37 25.57 17.34
CA ARG A 228 -13.28 26.46 18.10
C ARG A 228 -12.71 27.82 18.49
N THR A 229 -11.41 28.10 18.37
CA THR A 229 -10.84 29.28 19.06
C THR A 229 -9.89 30.20 18.30
N THR A 230 -9.50 29.95 17.05
CA THR A 230 -8.69 30.95 16.31
C THR A 230 -9.11 31.09 14.86
N GLY A 231 -9.90 32.13 14.59
CA GLY A 231 -10.25 32.55 13.23
C GLY A 231 -9.01 33.02 12.45
N GLY A 232 -8.91 32.55 11.21
CA GLY A 232 -8.41 33.40 10.12
C GLY A 232 -7.00 33.21 9.56
N VAL A 233 -6.20 32.20 9.94
CA VAL A 233 -4.78 32.11 9.48
C VAL A 233 -4.46 30.92 8.54
N PHE A 234 -5.43 30.08 8.16
CA PHE A 234 -5.16 28.82 7.44
C PHE A 234 -5.78 28.70 6.03
N GLY A 235 -5.81 29.79 5.24
CA GLY A 235 -6.40 29.82 3.89
C GLY A 235 -5.84 28.80 2.88
N SER A 236 -4.65 28.22 3.12
CA SER A 236 -4.00 27.21 2.26
C SER A 236 -3.90 25.81 2.88
N PHE A 237 -4.31 25.65 4.14
CA PHE A 237 -4.41 24.34 4.82
C PHE A 237 -5.85 23.83 4.91
N LEU A 238 -6.85 24.70 4.70
CA LEU A 238 -8.28 24.39 4.81
C LEU A 238 -8.94 23.84 3.52
N GLY A 239 -8.27 23.86 2.37
CA GLY A 239 -8.87 23.46 1.08
C GLY A 239 -9.00 21.96 0.85
N ALA A 240 -8.29 21.14 1.65
CA ALA A 240 -8.47 19.70 1.70
C ALA A 240 -9.04 19.39 3.09
N ALA A 241 -10.33 19.05 3.17
CA ALA A 241 -10.91 18.52 4.39
C ALA A 241 -9.96 17.46 4.96
N ALA A 242 -9.44 17.69 6.18
CA ALA A 242 -8.37 16.90 6.78
C ALA A 242 -8.79 15.43 6.87
N ILE A 243 -8.42 14.63 5.88
CA ILE A 243 -8.81 13.23 5.78
C ILE A 243 -8.21 12.51 6.98
N LYS A 244 -9.08 11.87 7.77
CA LYS A 244 -8.71 11.18 9.01
C LYS A 244 -7.61 10.15 8.75
N PRO A 245 -6.43 10.26 9.41
CA PRO A 245 -5.42 9.21 9.34
C PRO A 245 -5.95 7.89 9.90
N LEU A 246 -5.57 6.77 9.28
CA LEU A 246 -5.97 5.43 9.72
C LEU A 246 -4.76 4.61 10.17
N LYS A 247 -5.00 3.64 11.07
CA LYS A 247 -3.95 2.68 11.43
C LYS A 247 -3.70 1.78 10.23
N ALA A 248 -2.43 1.47 9.99
CA ALA A 248 -2.07 0.54 8.91
C ALA A 248 -2.67 -0.87 9.12
N GLU A 249 -2.91 -1.28 10.37
CA GLU A 249 -3.61 -2.54 10.68
C GLU A 249 -5.07 -2.51 10.22
N ASP A 250 -5.80 -1.40 10.45
CA ASP A 250 -7.21 -1.27 10.05
C ASP A 250 -7.34 -1.32 8.52
N VAL A 251 -6.46 -0.62 7.81
CA VAL A 251 -6.44 -0.65 6.33
C VAL A 251 -6.09 -2.04 5.80
N ALA A 252 -5.14 -2.74 6.43
CA ALA A 252 -4.81 -4.11 6.05
C ALA A 252 -5.98 -5.08 6.28
N ALA A 253 -6.69 -4.95 7.41
CA ALA A 253 -7.88 -5.73 7.70
C ALA A 253 -8.98 -5.48 6.66
N ALA A 254 -9.22 -4.21 6.31
CA ALA A 254 -10.20 -3.82 5.31
C ALA A 254 -9.89 -4.39 3.92
N VAL A 255 -8.61 -4.46 3.52
CA VAL A 255 -8.19 -5.08 2.25
C VAL A 255 -8.60 -6.56 2.21
N ILE A 256 -8.31 -7.32 3.28
CA ILE A 256 -8.63 -8.75 3.35
C ILE A 256 -10.15 -8.97 3.35
N GLU A 257 -10.92 -8.13 4.04
CA GLU A 257 -12.38 -8.21 4.04
C GLU A 257 -12.95 -7.85 2.66
N ALA A 258 -12.48 -6.78 2.02
CA ALA A 258 -12.92 -6.38 0.68
C ALA A 258 -12.63 -7.47 -0.39
N LEU A 259 -11.49 -8.15 -0.28
CA LEU A 259 -11.17 -9.29 -1.15
C LEU A 259 -12.10 -10.48 -0.89
N SER A 260 -12.51 -10.72 0.36
CA SER A 260 -13.42 -11.81 0.72
C SER A 260 -14.86 -11.58 0.27
N GLU A 261 -15.29 -10.32 0.09
CA GLU A 261 -16.67 -9.97 -0.22
C GLU A 261 -16.89 -9.74 -1.73
N GLU A 262 -17.68 -10.60 -2.37
CA GLU A 262 -17.95 -10.54 -3.82
C GLU A 262 -18.73 -9.28 -4.24
N SER A 263 -19.50 -8.69 -3.33
CA SER A 263 -20.23 -7.44 -3.56
C SER A 263 -19.32 -6.21 -3.61
N VAL A 264 -18.17 -6.25 -2.93
CA VAL A 264 -17.26 -5.10 -2.82
C VAL A 264 -16.44 -4.96 -4.10
N ARG A 265 -16.54 -3.79 -4.75
CA ARG A 265 -15.86 -3.46 -6.00
C ARG A 265 -15.68 -1.96 -6.16
N GLY A 266 -14.71 -1.56 -6.97
CA GLY A 266 -14.44 -0.17 -7.30
C GLY A 266 -13.74 0.59 -6.18
N PRO A 267 -13.82 1.93 -6.20
CA PRO A 267 -13.29 2.81 -5.16
C PRO A 267 -13.84 2.50 -3.78
N ILE A 268 -12.95 2.37 -2.80
CA ILE A 268 -13.29 2.24 -1.38
C ILE A 268 -12.71 3.44 -0.65
N GLU A 269 -13.59 4.32 -0.16
CA GLU A 269 -13.24 5.54 0.55
C GLU A 269 -13.03 5.27 2.05
N VAL A 270 -12.49 6.27 2.76
CA VAL A 270 -12.12 6.15 4.18
C VAL A 270 -13.23 5.58 5.09
N PRO A 271 -14.50 6.02 4.99
CA PRO A 271 -15.57 5.45 5.82
C PRO A 271 -15.78 3.95 5.55
N GLU A 272 -15.77 3.54 4.29
CA GLU A 272 -15.95 2.14 3.88
C GLU A 272 -14.75 1.27 4.34
N ILE A 273 -13.54 1.82 4.34
CA ILE A 273 -12.35 1.17 4.91
C ILE A 273 -12.58 0.88 6.40
N GLU A 274 -13.07 1.85 7.17
CA GLU A 274 -13.36 1.67 8.60
C GLU A 274 -14.47 0.63 8.83
N GLU A 275 -15.53 0.64 8.02
CA GLU A 275 -16.62 -0.34 8.08
C GLU A 275 -16.12 -1.76 7.81
N LEU A 276 -15.32 -1.96 6.76
CA LEU A 276 -14.73 -3.25 6.41
C LEU A 276 -13.76 -3.75 7.48
N ALA A 277 -12.91 -2.87 8.03
CA ALA A 277 -12.01 -3.21 9.12
C ALA A 277 -12.78 -3.69 10.37
N ASN A 278 -13.82 -2.96 10.75
CA ASN A 278 -14.68 -3.31 11.89
C ASN A 278 -15.41 -4.65 11.65
N LYS A 279 -15.87 -4.90 10.42
CA LYS A 279 -16.53 -6.15 10.05
C LYS A 279 -15.58 -7.35 10.15
N GLY A 280 -14.35 -7.22 9.63
CA GLY A 280 -13.31 -8.23 9.75
C GLY A 280 -12.97 -8.53 11.21
N TRP A 281 -12.86 -7.50 12.06
CA TRP A 281 -12.60 -7.65 13.49
C TRP A 281 -13.72 -8.43 14.20
N ARG A 282 -15.00 -8.10 13.95
CA ARG A 282 -16.15 -8.81 14.54
C ARG A 282 -16.17 -10.29 14.15
N LYS A 283 -15.81 -10.62 12.90
CA LYS A 283 -15.74 -12.02 12.44
C LYS A 283 -14.64 -12.82 13.13
N GLY A 284 -13.56 -12.18 13.56
CA GLY A 284 -12.47 -12.86 14.29
C GLY A 284 -12.75 -13.10 15.78
N MET A 285 -13.83 -12.54 16.32
CA MET A 285 -14.26 -12.74 17.71
C MET A 285 -15.27 -13.87 17.90
N LEU A 286 -15.88 -14.33 16.80
CA LEU A 286 -16.86 -15.41 16.76
C LEU A 286 -16.17 -16.73 16.37
#